data_AF-F9G7F7-F1
#
_entry.id   AF-F9G7F7-F1
#
_cell.length_a   1.000
_cell.length_b   1.000
_cell.length_c   1.000
_cell.angle_alpha   90.00
_cell.angle_beta   90.00
_cell.angle_gamma   90.00
#
_symmetry.space_group_name_H-M   'P 1'
#
loop_
_entity.id
_entity.type
_entity.pdbx_description
1 polymer ?
#
loop_
_entity_poly.entity_id
_entity_poly.type
_entity_poly.pdbx_seq_one_letter_code
_entity_poly.pdbx_strand_id
1 'polypeptide(L)'
;MGLSYGVGNINARGAFTAEIKIAPRVGLEDIWQGQYAGAQVMGKRPGMYIKYLPTKYHPINGDMLTGGCYLFDTVENAKGFEDWTTNEFEVGEPKTTYWKQPLFRHVDAFVWNVIGAHNFTPVEEHGIGRFQRWTYHHVGVEAILKQLYPVLKDAAERRGAGSFWLLHRPEDKMISVHMSFPKPEDGDHEAMREEVEDIAREGSVADVFPDALEVEPLLDRTSIYYAVWQPLAQGDVVKVTSPNFPDIAKASNGAA
;
A
#
# COMPACT_ATOMS: atom_id res chain seq x y z
N MET A 1 10.64 -7.27 19.79
CA MET A 1 11.00 -8.02 18.56
C MET A 1 11.00 -7.04 17.41
N GLY A 2 12.08 -6.99 16.62
CA GLY A 2 12.14 -6.14 15.42
C GLY A 2 11.21 -6.63 14.32
N LEU A 3 11.06 -5.83 13.26
CA LEU A 3 10.30 -6.19 12.07
C LEU A 3 11.02 -7.29 11.25
N SER A 4 10.27 -8.18 10.61
CA SER A 4 10.79 -9.19 9.68
C SER A 4 9.73 -9.60 8.66
N TYR A 5 10.12 -10.18 7.52
CA TYR A 5 9.17 -10.66 6.50
C TYR A 5 8.54 -12.02 6.80
N GLY A 6 8.67 -12.52 8.02
CA GLY A 6 8.03 -13.77 8.41
C GLY A 6 6.51 -13.71 8.27
N VAL A 7 5.92 -14.88 8.00
CA VAL A 7 4.49 -15.11 8.21
C VAL A 7 4.18 -14.92 9.70
N GLY A 8 3.09 -14.22 10.01
CA GLY A 8 2.69 -13.91 11.36
C GLY A 8 2.50 -12.41 11.61
N ASN A 9 2.47 -12.06 12.90
CA ASN A 9 2.23 -10.69 13.35
C ASN A 9 3.37 -9.75 12.96
N ILE A 10 3.02 -8.59 12.42
CA ILE A 10 3.96 -7.53 12.09
C ILE A 10 3.89 -6.49 13.21
N ASN A 11 5.01 -6.26 13.90
CA ASN A 11 5.11 -5.30 15.00
C ASN A 11 5.22 -3.84 14.51
N ALA A 12 4.43 -3.47 13.51
CA ALA A 12 4.33 -2.11 13.01
C ALA A 12 3.41 -1.26 13.88
N ARG A 13 3.72 0.03 14.00
CA ARG A 13 2.89 1.00 14.74
C ARG A 13 2.51 2.21 13.90
N GLY A 14 3.26 2.50 12.84
CA GLY A 14 2.98 3.59 11.92
C GLY A 14 2.74 3.09 10.51
N ALA A 15 1.90 3.79 9.76
CA ALA A 15 1.78 3.62 8.32
C ALA A 15 1.74 4.99 7.64
N PHE A 16 2.17 5.04 6.39
CA PHE A 16 1.96 6.18 5.52
C PHE A 16 1.30 5.66 4.24
N THR A 17 0.25 6.32 3.77
CA THR A 17 -0.38 5.99 2.49
C THR A 17 -0.42 7.21 1.61
N ALA A 18 -0.14 7.04 0.33
CA ALA A 18 -0.36 8.06 -0.69
C ALA A 18 -1.28 7.52 -1.78
N GLU A 19 -2.20 8.35 -2.25
CA GLU A 19 -3.08 8.12 -3.38
C GLU A 19 -2.73 9.13 -4.46
N ILE A 20 -2.29 8.64 -5.61
CA ILE A 20 -1.72 9.48 -6.64
C ILE A 20 -2.51 9.28 -7.92
N LYS A 21 -2.90 10.39 -8.53
CA LYS A 21 -3.45 10.42 -9.87
C LYS A 21 -2.37 10.94 -10.83
N ILE A 22 -2.00 10.12 -11.80
CA ILE A 22 -1.01 10.47 -12.83
C ILE A 22 -1.74 10.71 -14.16
N ALA A 23 -1.27 11.71 -14.91
CA ALA A 23 -1.78 12.01 -16.25
C ALA A 23 -1.72 10.79 -17.19
N PRO A 24 -2.65 10.67 -18.15
CA PRO A 24 -2.58 9.58 -19.11
C PRO A 24 -1.31 9.74 -19.96
N ARG A 25 -0.76 8.60 -20.43
CA ARG A 25 0.42 8.49 -21.33
C ARG A 25 1.81 8.52 -20.68
N VAL A 26 1.94 8.26 -19.38
CA VAL A 26 3.25 7.91 -18.80
C VAL A 26 3.54 6.43 -19.07
N GLY A 27 4.71 6.11 -19.62
CA GLY A 27 5.13 4.74 -19.88
C GLY A 27 5.37 3.98 -18.58
N LEU A 28 5.03 2.68 -18.53
CA LEU A 28 5.29 1.86 -17.35
C LEU A 28 6.78 1.83 -17.01
N GLU A 29 7.66 1.76 -18.00
CA GLU A 29 9.12 1.80 -17.78
C GLU A 29 9.59 3.08 -17.08
N ASP A 30 9.07 4.26 -17.46
CA ASP A 30 9.41 5.53 -16.79
C ASP A 30 9.00 5.51 -15.32
N ILE A 31 7.83 4.92 -15.04
CA ILE A 31 7.33 4.74 -13.68
C ILE A 31 8.24 3.78 -12.92
N TRP A 32 8.62 2.66 -13.52
CA TRP A 32 9.56 1.74 -12.89
C TRP A 32 10.87 2.39 -12.52
N GLN A 33 11.51 3.11 -13.45
CA GLN A 33 12.80 3.75 -13.18
C GLN A 33 12.69 4.76 -12.04
N GLY A 34 11.65 5.60 -12.05
CA GLY A 34 11.40 6.54 -10.96
C GLY A 34 11.14 5.84 -9.61
N GLN A 35 10.38 4.75 -9.62
CA GLN A 35 10.07 3.98 -8.41
C GLN A 35 11.28 3.19 -7.89
N TYR A 36 12.10 2.62 -8.77
CA TYR A 36 13.31 1.91 -8.38
C TYR A 36 14.33 2.86 -7.77
N ALA A 37 14.62 3.99 -8.43
CA ALA A 37 15.49 5.02 -7.88
C ALA A 37 14.94 5.57 -6.55
N GLY A 38 13.63 5.81 -6.49
CA GLY A 38 12.92 6.19 -5.26
C GLY A 38 13.11 5.15 -4.16
N ALA A 39 12.99 3.86 -4.45
CA ALA A 39 13.16 2.78 -3.47
C ALA A 39 14.55 2.80 -2.83
N GLN A 40 15.59 3.08 -3.60
CA GLN A 40 16.97 3.09 -3.09
C GLN A 40 17.27 4.23 -2.11
N VAL A 41 16.45 5.28 -2.12
CA VAL A 41 16.57 6.43 -1.20
C VAL A 41 15.49 6.37 -0.12
N MET A 42 14.23 6.33 -0.53
CA MET A 42 13.06 6.33 0.35
C MET A 42 12.94 5.04 1.14
N GLY A 43 13.30 3.89 0.56
CA GLY A 43 13.28 2.59 1.24
C GLY A 43 14.30 2.48 2.37
N LYS A 44 15.31 3.34 2.41
CA LYS A 44 16.33 3.39 3.48
C LYS A 44 15.92 4.28 4.65
N ARG A 45 14.72 4.88 4.61
CA ARG A 45 14.24 5.73 5.71
C ARG A 45 14.05 4.90 6.98
N PRO A 46 14.38 5.46 8.16
CA PRO A 46 14.32 4.72 9.42
C PRO A 46 12.98 4.04 9.65
N GLY A 47 13.02 2.79 10.12
CA GLY A 47 11.83 2.06 10.53
C GLY A 47 10.93 1.53 9.41
N MET A 48 11.23 1.79 8.13
CA MET A 48 10.40 1.30 7.03
C MET A 48 10.48 -0.22 6.92
N TYR A 49 9.31 -0.87 6.95
CA TYR A 49 9.15 -2.31 6.80
C TYR A 49 9.04 -2.72 5.34
N ILE A 50 8.06 -2.12 4.64
CA ILE A 50 7.63 -2.51 3.32
C ILE A 50 6.92 -1.35 2.66
N LYS A 51 6.91 -1.33 1.33
CA LYS A 51 5.98 -0.52 0.54
C LYS A 51 5.32 -1.39 -0.52
N TYR A 52 3.99 -1.32 -0.60
CA TYR A 52 3.25 -1.76 -1.78
C TYR A 52 2.93 -0.57 -2.69
N LEU A 53 3.07 -0.75 -4.01
CA LEU A 53 2.73 0.25 -5.02
C LEU A 53 1.53 -0.25 -5.85
N PRO A 54 0.28 -0.09 -5.37
CA PRO A 54 -0.90 -0.47 -6.12
C PRO A 54 -1.07 0.42 -7.35
N THR A 55 -1.40 -0.15 -8.51
CA THR A 55 -1.59 0.60 -9.76
C THR A 55 -2.75 0.03 -10.57
N LYS A 56 -3.59 0.90 -11.12
CA LYS A 56 -4.62 0.58 -12.12
C LYS A 56 -4.88 1.79 -13.01
N TYR A 57 -5.54 1.59 -14.14
CA TYR A 57 -6.04 2.69 -14.96
C TYR A 57 -7.51 2.98 -14.64
N HIS A 58 -7.88 4.26 -14.65
CA HIS A 58 -9.26 4.68 -14.51
C HIS A 58 -10.02 4.34 -15.80
N PRO A 59 -11.17 3.63 -15.72
CA PRO A 59 -11.81 3.03 -16.89
C PRO A 59 -12.37 4.07 -17.89
N ILE A 60 -12.71 5.28 -17.43
CA ILE A 60 -13.32 6.31 -18.28
C ILE A 60 -12.30 7.25 -18.95
N ASN A 61 -11.36 7.81 -18.19
CA ASN A 61 -10.44 8.85 -18.68
C ASN A 61 -8.99 8.36 -18.89
N GLY A 62 -8.69 7.10 -18.55
CA GLY A 62 -7.36 6.52 -18.70
C GLY A 62 -6.29 7.09 -17.77
N ASP A 63 -6.66 7.91 -16.78
CA ASP A 63 -5.72 8.36 -15.75
C ASP A 63 -5.16 7.15 -14.99
N MET A 64 -3.86 7.14 -14.72
CA MET A 64 -3.29 6.10 -13.88
C MET A 64 -3.56 6.45 -12.40
N LEU A 65 -4.19 5.50 -11.72
CA LEU A 65 -4.45 5.53 -10.29
C LEU A 65 -3.39 4.68 -9.61
N THR A 66 -2.46 5.33 -8.92
CA THR A 66 -1.40 4.66 -8.18
C THR A 66 -1.37 5.17 -6.74
N GLY A 67 -0.28 4.90 -6.04
CA GLY A 67 -0.10 5.27 -4.65
C GLY A 67 0.99 4.46 -3.99
N GLY A 68 1.20 4.68 -2.70
CA GLY A 68 2.08 3.82 -1.92
C GLY A 68 1.44 3.50 -0.58
N CYS A 69 1.53 2.24 -0.16
CA CYS A 69 1.12 1.79 1.16
C CYS A 69 2.38 1.36 1.90
N TYR A 70 2.84 2.20 2.83
CA TYR A 70 4.11 2.06 3.53
C TYR A 70 3.83 1.71 5.00
N LEU A 71 4.57 0.74 5.53
CA LEU A 71 4.44 0.32 6.92
C LEU A 71 5.75 0.62 7.68
N PHE A 72 5.63 1.07 8.94
CA PHE A 72 6.75 1.48 9.78
C PHE A 72 6.65 0.88 11.19
N ASP A 73 7.80 0.68 11.83
CA ASP A 73 7.89 0.23 13.23
C ASP A 73 7.27 1.21 14.24
N THR A 74 7.34 2.52 13.96
CA THR A 74 6.82 3.61 14.82
C THR A 74 6.01 4.61 14.02
N VAL A 75 5.07 5.29 14.71
CA VAL A 75 4.29 6.39 14.11
C VAL A 75 5.20 7.58 13.82
N GLU A 76 6.19 7.82 14.66
CA GLU A 76 7.17 8.89 14.52
C GLU A 76 7.99 8.74 13.24
N ASN A 77 8.39 7.51 12.90
CA ASN A 77 9.08 7.24 11.63
C ASN A 77 8.17 7.49 10.42
N ALA A 78 6.88 7.14 10.49
CA ALA A 78 5.91 7.45 9.45
C ALA A 78 5.70 8.96 9.28
N LYS A 79 5.59 9.72 10.39
CA LYS A 79 5.51 11.19 10.37
C LYS A 79 6.77 11.84 9.82
N GLY A 80 7.94 11.38 10.24
CA GLY A 80 9.21 11.87 9.70
C GLY A 80 9.40 11.55 8.21
N PHE A 81 8.81 10.45 7.73
CA PHE A 81 8.78 10.12 6.32
C PHE A 81 7.86 11.07 5.53
N GLU A 82 6.66 11.34 6.02
CA GLU A 82 5.73 12.31 5.43
C GLU A 82 6.37 13.70 5.35
N ASP A 83 6.92 14.20 6.46
CA ASP A 83 7.55 15.51 6.54
C ASP A 83 8.72 15.63 5.55
N TRP A 84 9.65 14.67 5.56
CA TRP A 84 10.79 14.64 4.65
C TRP A 84 10.35 14.58 3.18
N THR A 85 9.40 13.70 2.81
CA THR A 85 8.92 13.60 1.41
C THR A 85 8.16 14.84 0.95
N THR A 86 7.54 15.58 1.87
CA THR A 86 6.78 16.79 1.56
C THR A 86 7.65 18.03 1.43
N ASN A 87 8.62 18.16 2.34
CA ASN A 87 9.32 19.41 2.58
C ASN A 87 10.79 19.40 2.14
N GLU A 88 11.45 18.24 2.11
CA GLU A 88 12.90 18.15 1.92
C GLU A 88 13.34 17.33 0.70
N PHE A 89 12.63 16.26 0.37
CA PHE A 89 13.05 15.35 -0.69
C PHE A 89 12.76 15.93 -2.07
N GLU A 90 13.80 16.35 -2.77
CA GLU A 90 13.71 16.89 -4.12
C GLU A 90 14.10 15.86 -5.19
N VAL A 91 13.38 15.89 -6.31
CA VAL A 91 13.62 15.01 -7.47
C VAL A 91 13.46 15.77 -8.79
N GLY A 92 14.00 15.19 -9.86
CA GLY A 92 13.89 15.72 -11.22
C GLY A 92 14.82 16.90 -11.50
N GLU A 93 14.79 17.34 -12.77
CA GLU A 93 15.48 18.55 -13.23
C GLU A 93 14.51 19.38 -14.09
N PRO A 94 14.16 20.62 -13.71
CA PRO A 94 14.57 21.29 -12.46
C PRO A 94 14.00 20.59 -11.22
N LYS A 95 14.71 20.71 -10.10
CA LYS A 95 14.30 20.10 -8.82
C LYS A 95 12.94 20.61 -8.34
N THR A 96 12.13 19.68 -7.85
CA THR A 96 10.85 19.94 -7.16
C THR A 96 10.70 18.97 -5.99
N THR A 97 9.94 19.35 -4.95
CA THR A 97 9.66 18.42 -3.85
C THR A 97 8.84 17.22 -4.35
N TYR A 98 9.05 16.06 -3.74
CA TYR A 98 8.60 14.77 -4.27
C TYR A 98 7.11 14.73 -4.63
N TRP A 99 6.23 15.28 -3.77
CA TRP A 99 4.78 15.28 -4.04
C TRP A 99 4.33 16.33 -5.07
N LYS A 100 5.21 17.25 -5.48
CA LYS A 100 4.96 18.30 -6.49
C LYS A 100 5.57 17.98 -7.86
N GLN A 101 5.87 16.71 -8.12
CA GLN A 101 6.34 16.26 -9.43
C GLN A 101 5.30 16.59 -10.51
N PRO A 102 5.71 17.10 -11.69
CA PRO A 102 4.78 17.52 -12.75
C PRO A 102 3.83 16.42 -13.24
N LEU A 103 4.22 15.15 -13.09
CA LEU A 103 3.42 14.00 -13.51
C LEU A 103 2.26 13.69 -12.54
N PHE A 104 2.33 14.17 -11.30
CA PHE A 104 1.27 14.01 -10.31
C PHE A 104 0.22 15.10 -10.51
N ARG A 105 -0.98 14.69 -10.96
CA ARG A 105 -2.14 15.58 -11.08
C ARG A 105 -2.78 15.86 -9.73
N HIS A 106 -2.77 14.86 -8.87
CA HIS A 106 -3.37 14.92 -7.54
C HIS A 106 -2.65 13.93 -6.62
N VAL A 107 -2.45 14.34 -5.37
CA VAL A 107 -1.86 13.51 -4.31
C VAL A 107 -2.65 13.74 -3.04
N ASP A 108 -3.24 12.68 -2.49
CA ASP A 108 -3.69 12.65 -1.10
C ASP A 108 -2.76 11.75 -0.29
N ALA A 109 -2.31 12.21 0.87
CA ALA A 109 -1.37 11.47 1.70
C ALA A 109 -1.81 11.51 3.17
N PHE A 110 -1.59 10.40 3.87
CA PHE A 110 -2.06 10.22 5.24
C PHE A 110 -1.05 9.41 6.05
N VAL A 111 -0.79 9.88 7.27
CA VAL A 111 -0.13 9.08 8.32
C VAL A 111 -1.18 8.39 9.18
N TRP A 112 -0.93 7.13 9.52
CA TRP A 112 -1.84 6.28 10.26
C TRP A 112 -1.19 5.69 11.51
N ASN A 113 -1.99 5.51 12.55
CA ASN A 113 -1.69 4.56 13.60
C ASN A 113 -2.06 3.15 13.11
N VAL A 114 -1.18 2.18 13.32
CA VAL A 114 -1.45 0.77 13.00
C VAL A 114 -2.07 0.13 14.24
N ILE A 115 -3.32 -0.29 14.14
CA ILE A 115 -3.99 -1.06 15.20
C ILE A 115 -3.44 -2.49 15.23
N GLY A 116 -3.20 -3.07 14.06
CA GLY A 116 -2.55 -4.36 13.90
C GLY A 116 -2.24 -4.66 12.44
N ALA A 117 -1.24 -5.51 12.21
CA ALA A 117 -0.82 -5.93 10.89
C ALA A 117 -0.32 -7.39 10.91
N HIS A 118 -0.63 -8.14 9.86
CA HIS A 118 -0.33 -9.57 9.77
C HIS A 118 0.01 -9.98 8.33
N ASN A 119 0.98 -10.87 8.17
CA ASN A 119 1.18 -11.64 6.93
C ASN A 119 0.63 -13.05 7.14
N PHE A 120 -0.25 -13.50 6.26
CA PHE A 120 -0.71 -14.88 6.19
C PHE A 120 0.17 -15.72 5.26
N THR A 121 0.74 -15.09 4.23
CA THR A 121 1.65 -15.71 3.24
C THR A 121 2.98 -14.96 3.17
N PRO A 122 4.04 -15.56 2.59
CA PRO A 122 5.26 -14.86 2.23
C PRO A 122 4.99 -13.63 1.34
N VAL A 123 5.78 -12.57 1.51
CA VAL A 123 5.62 -11.31 0.76
C VAL A 123 5.79 -11.51 -0.75
N GLU A 124 6.59 -12.50 -1.15
CA GLU A 124 6.81 -12.88 -2.55
C GLU A 124 5.53 -13.31 -3.27
N GLU A 125 4.52 -13.78 -2.53
CA GLU A 125 3.24 -14.22 -3.09
C GLU A 125 2.28 -13.04 -3.30
N HIS A 126 2.55 -11.85 -2.75
CA HIS A 126 1.63 -10.72 -2.81
C HIS A 126 1.65 -10.04 -4.18
N GLY A 127 0.56 -10.21 -4.95
CA GLY A 127 0.42 -9.69 -6.31
C GLY A 127 -0.66 -8.62 -6.49
N ILE A 128 -1.73 -8.66 -5.69
CA ILE A 128 -2.89 -7.75 -5.81
C ILE A 128 -3.11 -7.08 -4.45
N GLY A 129 -3.57 -5.83 -4.48
CA GLY A 129 -3.93 -5.07 -3.28
C GLY A 129 -5.36 -4.57 -3.31
N ARG A 130 -6.07 -4.71 -2.20
CA ARG A 130 -7.35 -4.03 -1.94
C ARG A 130 -7.17 -3.07 -0.78
N PHE A 131 -7.46 -1.80 -1.02
CA PHE A 131 -7.41 -0.74 -0.03
C PHE A 131 -8.80 -0.14 0.14
N GLN A 132 -9.29 -0.15 1.38
CA GLN A 132 -10.59 0.36 1.73
C GLN A 132 -10.44 1.41 2.84
N ARG A 133 -11.25 2.47 2.79
CA ARG A 133 -11.23 3.56 3.77
C ARG A 133 -12.64 4.04 4.07
N TRP A 134 -12.89 4.33 5.34
CA TRP A 134 -14.14 4.85 5.84
C TRP A 134 -13.91 6.06 6.73
N THR A 135 -14.91 6.92 6.82
CA THR A 135 -15.06 7.84 7.96
C THR A 135 -16.01 7.27 8.99
N TYR A 136 -16.01 7.84 10.20
CA TYR A 136 -16.88 7.43 11.31
C TYR A 136 -17.31 8.64 12.15
N HIS A 137 -18.38 8.48 12.93
CA HIS A 137 -18.90 9.53 13.81
C HIS A 137 -18.78 9.22 15.31
N HIS A 138 -18.43 7.99 15.68
CA HIS A 138 -18.32 7.52 17.06
C HIS A 138 -17.09 8.05 17.83
N VAL A 139 -17.13 8.00 19.16
CA VAL A 139 -16.00 8.33 20.06
C VAL A 139 -15.34 7.08 20.62
N GLY A 140 -14.03 7.10 20.92
CA GLY A 140 -13.35 5.93 21.48
C GLY A 140 -13.16 4.77 20.49
N VAL A 141 -13.19 5.06 19.19
CA VAL A 141 -13.07 4.08 18.10
C VAL A 141 -11.81 3.23 18.20
N GLU A 142 -10.68 3.77 18.68
CA GLU A 142 -9.44 2.99 18.82
C GLU A 142 -9.62 1.73 19.69
N ALA A 143 -10.36 1.83 20.79
CA ALA A 143 -10.62 0.68 21.67
C ALA A 143 -11.49 -0.38 20.98
N ILE A 144 -12.48 0.07 20.20
CA ILE A 144 -13.34 -0.81 19.39
C ILE A 144 -12.51 -1.53 18.33
N LEU A 145 -11.66 -0.80 17.60
CA LEU A 145 -10.79 -1.38 16.57
C LEU A 145 -9.83 -2.42 17.14
N LYS A 146 -9.25 -2.17 18.32
CA LYS A 146 -8.39 -3.15 19.01
C LYS A 146 -9.14 -4.45 19.34
N GLN A 147 -10.42 -4.34 19.74
CA GLN A 147 -11.27 -5.51 20.00
C GLN A 147 -11.68 -6.22 18.71
N LEU A 148 -11.93 -5.48 17.62
CA LEU A 148 -12.33 -6.03 16.33
C LEU A 148 -11.17 -6.62 15.52
N TYR A 149 -9.93 -6.22 15.80
CA TYR A 149 -8.76 -6.63 15.01
C TYR A 149 -8.68 -8.15 14.77
N PRO A 150 -8.83 -9.03 15.78
CA PRO A 150 -8.80 -10.48 15.54
C PRO A 150 -9.89 -10.94 14.57
N VAL A 151 -11.11 -10.43 14.72
CA VAL A 151 -12.26 -10.81 13.89
C VAL A 151 -12.07 -10.37 12.44
N LEU A 152 -11.57 -9.15 12.23
CA LEU A 152 -11.28 -8.60 10.90
C LEU A 152 -10.13 -9.34 10.22
N LYS A 153 -9.07 -9.64 10.98
CA LYS A 153 -7.92 -10.42 10.51
C LYS A 153 -8.36 -11.81 10.07
N ASP A 154 -9.15 -12.52 10.88
CA ASP A 154 -9.65 -13.86 10.55
C ASP A 154 -10.67 -13.83 9.38
N ALA A 155 -11.40 -12.72 9.21
CA ALA A 155 -12.25 -12.51 8.04
C ALA A 155 -11.42 -12.29 6.76
N ALA A 156 -10.32 -11.54 6.83
CA ALA A 156 -9.41 -11.35 5.71
C ALA A 156 -8.72 -12.66 5.29
N GLU A 157 -8.28 -13.48 6.26
CA GLU A 157 -7.68 -14.79 5.99
C GLU A 157 -8.66 -15.73 5.26
N ARG A 158 -9.92 -15.79 5.70
CA ARG A 158 -10.96 -16.61 5.05
C ARG A 158 -11.29 -16.18 3.62
N ARG A 159 -10.95 -14.93 3.26
CA ARG A 159 -11.07 -14.37 1.91
C ARG A 159 -9.82 -14.61 1.05
N GLY A 160 -8.84 -15.35 1.57
CA GLY A 160 -7.59 -15.63 0.86
C GLY A 160 -6.59 -14.47 0.85
N ALA A 161 -6.70 -13.52 1.77
CA ALA A 161 -5.72 -12.44 1.87
C ALA A 161 -4.34 -13.01 2.24
N GLY A 162 -3.29 -12.52 1.58
CA GLY A 162 -1.88 -12.78 1.93
C GLY A 162 -1.36 -11.88 3.05
N SER A 163 -1.95 -10.70 3.26
CA SER A 163 -1.69 -9.84 4.41
C SER A 163 -2.90 -8.99 4.75
N PHE A 164 -2.95 -8.49 5.98
CA PHE A 164 -4.01 -7.61 6.48
C PHE A 164 -3.44 -6.53 7.41
N TRP A 165 -3.74 -5.27 7.14
CA TRP A 165 -3.41 -4.12 7.99
C TRP A 165 -4.67 -3.38 8.40
N LEU A 166 -4.84 -3.10 9.68
CA LEU A 166 -5.90 -2.25 10.22
C LEU A 166 -5.31 -0.91 10.68
N LEU A 167 -5.77 0.17 10.05
CA LEU A 167 -5.24 1.51 10.18
C LEU A 167 -6.27 2.45 10.80
N HIS A 168 -5.83 3.34 11.69
CA HIS A 168 -6.68 4.31 12.36
C HIS A 168 -6.03 5.69 12.38
N ARG A 169 -6.81 6.69 11.98
CA ARG A 169 -6.41 8.09 11.96
C ARG A 169 -7.47 8.93 12.69
N PRO A 170 -7.34 9.11 14.01
CA PRO A 170 -8.34 9.79 14.82
C PRO A 170 -8.56 11.26 14.45
N GLU A 171 -7.51 11.96 14.02
CA GLU A 171 -7.54 13.38 13.67
C GLU A 171 -8.54 13.71 12.57
N ASP A 172 -8.70 12.80 11.60
CA ASP A 172 -9.63 12.96 10.49
C ASP A 172 -10.81 11.99 10.55
N LYS A 173 -10.98 11.31 11.71
CA LYS A 173 -12.01 10.27 11.92
C LYS A 173 -12.03 9.23 10.81
N MET A 174 -10.87 8.65 10.49
CA MET A 174 -10.76 7.63 9.43
C MET A 174 -10.31 6.27 9.96
N ILE A 175 -10.85 5.24 9.34
CA ILE A 175 -10.43 3.84 9.46
C ILE A 175 -10.03 3.37 8.07
N SER A 176 -8.99 2.57 7.95
CA SER A 176 -8.64 1.94 6.68
C SER A 176 -8.15 0.51 6.87
N VAL A 177 -8.39 -0.30 5.85
CA VAL A 177 -7.84 -1.65 5.73
C VAL A 177 -7.05 -1.74 4.43
N HIS A 178 -5.87 -2.34 4.54
CA HIS A 178 -5.10 -2.79 3.40
C HIS A 178 -4.99 -4.32 3.42
N MET A 179 -5.34 -4.98 2.32
CA MET A 179 -5.16 -6.41 2.13
C MET A 179 -4.32 -6.68 0.87
N SER A 180 -3.42 -7.66 0.95
CA SER A 180 -2.80 -8.25 -0.25
C SER A 180 -3.46 -9.58 -0.61
N PHE A 181 -3.38 -9.96 -1.87
CA PHE A 181 -3.84 -11.24 -2.40
C PHE A 181 -2.79 -11.81 -3.37
N PRO A 182 -2.75 -13.12 -3.57
CA PRO A 182 -1.90 -13.72 -4.58
C PRO A 182 -2.32 -13.30 -5.99
N LYS A 183 -1.41 -13.44 -6.95
CA LYS A 183 -1.79 -13.44 -8.37
C LYS A 183 -2.20 -14.85 -8.80
N PRO A 184 -2.99 -15.01 -9.88
CA PRO A 184 -3.22 -16.32 -10.48
C PRO A 184 -1.89 -16.99 -10.88
N GLU A 185 -1.80 -18.31 -10.67
CA GLU A 185 -0.57 -19.10 -10.90
C GLU A 185 -0.12 -19.02 -12.37
N ASP A 186 -1.05 -19.27 -13.31
CA ASP A 186 -0.79 -19.37 -14.76
C ASP A 186 -1.62 -18.38 -15.59
N GLY A 187 -2.12 -17.31 -14.96
CA GLY A 187 -3.05 -16.39 -15.59
C GLY A 187 -2.40 -15.49 -16.65
N ASP A 188 -2.98 -15.46 -17.85
CA ASP A 188 -2.78 -14.36 -18.78
C ASP A 188 -3.40 -13.05 -18.23
N HIS A 189 -3.37 -11.99 -19.04
CA HIS A 189 -3.94 -10.70 -18.63
C HIS A 189 -5.44 -10.76 -18.33
N GLU A 190 -6.19 -11.68 -18.94
CA GLU A 190 -7.62 -11.83 -18.68
C GLU A 190 -7.87 -12.50 -17.33
N ALA A 191 -7.16 -13.59 -17.02
CA ALA A 191 -7.27 -14.23 -15.71
C ALA A 191 -6.88 -13.27 -14.57
N MET A 192 -5.85 -12.44 -14.77
CA MET A 192 -5.50 -11.38 -13.81
C MET A 192 -6.63 -10.35 -13.64
N ARG A 193 -7.26 -9.94 -14.75
CA ARG A 193 -8.37 -8.98 -14.72
C ARG A 193 -9.57 -9.56 -13.97
N GLU A 194 -9.92 -10.81 -14.25
CA GLU A 194 -11.01 -11.54 -13.58
C GLU A 194 -10.75 -11.64 -12.07
N GLU A 195 -9.55 -12.04 -11.67
CA GLU A 195 -9.15 -12.13 -10.25
C GLU A 195 -9.29 -10.78 -9.53
N VAL A 196 -8.81 -9.68 -10.14
CA VAL A 196 -8.95 -8.32 -9.58
C VAL A 196 -10.42 -7.94 -9.44
N GLU A 197 -11.27 -8.29 -10.41
CA GLU A 197 -12.70 -8.03 -10.37
C GLU A 197 -13.41 -8.88 -9.30
N ASP A 198 -13.04 -10.15 -9.14
CA ASP A 198 -13.61 -11.04 -8.12
C ASP A 198 -13.27 -10.56 -6.71
N ILE A 199 -12.00 -10.22 -6.46
CA ILE A 199 -11.56 -9.61 -5.20
C ILE A 199 -12.31 -8.28 -4.94
N ALA A 200 -12.59 -7.49 -5.98
CA ALA A 200 -13.36 -6.25 -5.84
C ALA A 200 -14.86 -6.48 -5.59
N ARG A 201 -15.44 -7.56 -6.14
CA ARG A 201 -16.85 -7.94 -5.94
C ARG A 201 -17.11 -8.50 -4.56
N GLU A 202 -16.10 -9.05 -3.89
CA GLU A 202 -16.27 -9.45 -2.49
C GLU A 202 -16.75 -8.27 -1.65
N GLY A 203 -17.70 -8.54 -0.75
CA GLY A 203 -18.23 -7.55 0.18
C GLY A 203 -17.14 -6.86 1.01
N SER A 204 -17.47 -5.77 1.67
CA SER A 204 -16.47 -5.07 2.47
C SER A 204 -16.03 -5.89 3.67
N VAL A 205 -14.78 -5.77 4.13
CA VAL A 205 -14.45 -6.26 5.48
C VAL A 205 -15.13 -5.43 6.58
N ALA A 206 -15.63 -4.23 6.24
CA ALA A 206 -16.42 -3.41 7.16
C ALA A 206 -17.80 -4.00 7.48
N ASP A 207 -18.23 -5.07 6.81
CA ASP A 207 -19.52 -5.73 7.10
C ASP A 207 -19.60 -6.29 8.54
N VAL A 208 -18.46 -6.40 9.24
CA VAL A 208 -18.40 -6.80 10.66
C VAL A 208 -18.22 -5.63 11.62
N PHE A 209 -18.14 -4.39 11.13
CA PHE A 209 -18.14 -3.22 11.98
C PHE A 209 -19.50 -3.07 12.67
N PRO A 210 -19.53 -2.77 13.98
CA PRO A 210 -20.80 -2.55 14.65
C PRO A 210 -21.44 -1.25 14.12
N ASP A 211 -22.76 -1.28 13.93
CA ASP A 211 -23.55 -0.13 13.45
C ASP A 211 -23.28 1.16 14.23
N ALA A 212 -22.94 1.04 15.52
CA ALA A 212 -22.58 2.14 16.41
C ALA A 212 -21.36 2.96 15.94
N LEU A 213 -20.51 2.43 15.04
CA LEU A 213 -19.43 3.21 14.43
C LEU A 213 -19.94 4.21 13.38
N GLU A 214 -21.13 3.98 12.82
CA GLU A 214 -21.74 4.81 11.76
C GLU A 214 -20.74 5.06 10.63
N VAL A 215 -20.20 3.98 10.07
CA VAL A 215 -19.14 4.06 9.07
C VAL A 215 -19.69 4.43 7.70
N GLU A 216 -19.02 5.36 7.03
CA GLU A 216 -19.34 5.75 5.65
C GLU A 216 -18.14 5.45 4.74
N PRO A 217 -18.32 4.75 3.60
CA PRO A 217 -17.23 4.42 2.70
C PRO A 217 -16.72 5.67 1.99
N LEU A 218 -15.40 5.89 2.06
CA LEU A 218 -14.68 6.96 1.35
C LEU A 218 -13.93 6.43 0.12
N LEU A 219 -13.41 5.22 0.19
CA LEU A 219 -12.63 4.60 -0.88
C LEU A 219 -12.74 3.08 -0.80
N ASP A 220 -12.89 2.42 -1.94
CA ASP A 220 -12.67 0.99 -2.11
C ASP A 220 -11.95 0.78 -3.45
N ARG A 221 -10.71 0.31 -3.39
CA ARG A 221 -9.86 0.17 -4.57
C ARG A 221 -9.09 -1.14 -4.53
N THR A 222 -9.43 -2.02 -5.47
CA THR A 222 -8.61 -3.17 -5.85
C THR A 222 -7.74 -2.82 -7.07
N SER A 223 -6.45 -3.09 -6.95
CA SER A 223 -5.41 -2.81 -7.95
C SER A 223 -4.33 -3.89 -7.91
N ILE A 224 -3.68 -4.16 -9.05
CA ILE A 224 -2.46 -4.96 -9.07
C ILE A 224 -1.29 -4.21 -8.40
N TYR A 225 -0.35 -4.92 -7.81
CA TYR A 225 0.91 -4.32 -7.37
C TYR A 225 1.88 -4.15 -8.53
N TYR A 226 2.26 -2.91 -8.79
CA TYR A 226 3.30 -2.59 -9.76
C TYR A 226 4.69 -2.87 -9.20
N ALA A 227 4.91 -2.53 -7.93
CA ALA A 227 6.15 -2.81 -7.23
C ALA A 227 5.90 -3.14 -5.76
N VAL A 228 6.77 -3.97 -5.19
CA VAL A 228 6.86 -4.22 -3.75
C VAL A 228 8.29 -3.93 -3.32
N TRP A 229 8.46 -3.00 -2.37
CA TRP A 229 9.77 -2.65 -1.83
C TRP A 229 9.97 -3.40 -0.52
N GLN A 230 11.11 -4.06 -0.39
CA GLN A 230 11.52 -4.82 0.77
C GLN A 230 12.80 -4.21 1.41
N PRO A 231 12.72 -3.07 2.13
CA PRO A 231 13.81 -2.43 2.87
C PRO A 231 14.68 -3.32 3.76
N LEU A 232 14.06 -4.26 4.47
CA LEU A 232 14.75 -5.16 5.42
C LEU A 232 15.37 -6.40 4.77
N ALA A 233 15.31 -6.54 3.44
CA ALA A 233 15.97 -7.66 2.77
C ALA A 233 17.48 -7.51 2.90
N GLN A 234 18.21 -8.63 2.93
CA GLN A 234 19.67 -8.58 3.08
C GLN A 234 20.34 -7.88 1.89
N GLY A 235 21.30 -7.00 2.18
CA GLY A 235 22.09 -6.27 1.19
C GLY A 235 22.10 -4.76 1.43
N ASP A 236 22.94 -4.04 0.68
CA ASP A 236 23.06 -2.57 0.75
C ASP A 236 22.04 -1.83 -0.14
N VAL A 237 21.31 -2.59 -0.95
CA VAL A 237 20.32 -2.14 -1.94
C VAL A 237 18.95 -2.62 -1.48
N VAL A 238 17.94 -1.74 -1.53
CA VAL A 238 16.57 -2.11 -1.22
C VAL A 238 16.08 -3.07 -2.29
N LYS A 239 15.66 -4.28 -1.89
CA LYS A 239 15.06 -5.25 -2.81
C LYS A 239 13.73 -4.71 -3.32
N VAL A 240 13.56 -4.66 -4.64
CA VAL A 240 12.31 -4.24 -5.30
C VAL A 240 11.88 -5.35 -6.25
N THR A 241 10.65 -5.83 -6.11
CA THR A 241 10.05 -6.80 -7.01
C THR A 241 8.89 -6.18 -7.78
N SER A 242 8.63 -6.68 -8.99
CA SER A 242 7.41 -6.38 -9.74
C SER A 242 6.64 -7.67 -9.96
N PRO A 243 5.68 -8.02 -9.09
CA PRO A 243 5.03 -9.33 -9.13
C PRO A 243 4.23 -9.55 -10.42
N ASN A 244 3.70 -8.49 -11.01
CA ASN A 244 2.88 -8.55 -12.23
C ASN A 244 3.62 -8.12 -13.50
N PHE A 245 4.84 -7.57 -13.39
CA PHE A 245 5.65 -7.13 -14.54
C PHE A 245 7.11 -7.59 -14.38
N PRO A 246 7.38 -8.90 -14.30
CA PRO A 246 8.70 -9.43 -13.97
C PRO A 246 9.78 -9.01 -14.98
N ASP A 247 9.43 -8.81 -16.24
CA ASP A 247 10.41 -8.46 -17.28
C ASP A 247 10.88 -7.00 -17.19
N ILE A 248 10.04 -6.08 -16.71
CA ILE A 248 10.44 -4.69 -16.41
C ILE A 248 11.50 -4.67 -15.30
N ALA A 249 11.34 -5.52 -14.29
CA ALA A 249 12.30 -5.63 -13.20
C ALA A 249 13.64 -6.23 -13.66
N LYS A 250 13.62 -7.26 -14.51
CA LYS A 250 14.83 -7.89 -15.06
C LYS A 250 15.65 -6.94 -15.93
N ALA A 251 15.00 -6.17 -16.79
CA ALA A 251 15.67 -5.20 -17.67
C ALA A 251 16.47 -4.14 -16.89
N SER A 252 16.04 -3.82 -15.67
CA SER A 252 16.65 -2.78 -14.83
C SER A 252 17.73 -3.32 -13.88
N ASN A 253 17.58 -4.56 -13.40
CA ASN A 253 18.58 -5.20 -12.53
C ASN A 253 19.78 -5.77 -13.31
N GLY A 254 19.68 -5.90 -14.63
CA GLY A 254 20.76 -6.36 -15.52
C GLY A 254 21.65 -5.25 -16.09
N ALA A 255 21.41 -3.99 -15.70
CA ALA A 255 22.18 -2.81 -16.15
C ALA A 255 23.10 -2.22 -15.05
N ALA A 256 23.47 -3.03 -14.06
CA ALA A 256 24.45 -2.69 -13.02
C ALA A 256 25.87 -3.13 -13.43
#